data_AF-W4S9E5-F1
#
_entry.id   AF-W4S9E5-F1
#
_cell.length_a   1.000
_cell.length_b   1.000
_cell.length_c   1.000
_cell.angle_alpha   90.00
_cell.angle_beta   90.00
_cell.angle_gamma   90.00
#
_symmetry.space_group_name_H-M   'P 1'
#
loop_
_entity.id
_entity.type
_entity.pdbx_description
1 polymer ?
#
loop_
_entity_poly.entity_id
_entity_poly.type
_entity_poly.pdbx_seq_one_letter_code
_entity_poly.pdbx_strand_id
1 'polypeptide(L)'
;MKITMLEQELIAHAEAILGNAFPEADHRWIAGAARVHVLGDRAGLAEREKKLCQTILSLFELGHKIGRKKAKQAGRADLGCRGKAPT
;
A
#
# COMPACT_ATOMS: atom_id res chain seq x y z
N MET A 1 -3.42 23.80 -11.67
CA MET A 1 -2.85 23.57 -10.33
C MET A 1 -1.41 23.09 -10.49
N LYS A 2 -0.45 23.61 -9.72
CA LYS A 2 0.97 23.22 -9.82
C LYS A 2 1.26 22.10 -8.81
N ILE A 3 1.79 20.97 -9.30
CA ILE A 3 2.30 19.88 -8.46
C ILE A 3 3.75 20.22 -8.11
N THR A 4 4.12 20.06 -6.85
CA THR A 4 5.50 20.27 -6.38
C THR A 4 6.38 19.08 -6.73
N MET A 5 7.71 19.30 -6.72
CA MET A 5 8.68 18.22 -6.96
C MET A 5 8.54 17.12 -5.90
N LEU A 6 8.33 17.48 -4.62
CA LEU A 6 8.10 16.52 -3.54
C LEU A 6 6.85 15.66 -3.81
N GLU A 7 5.74 16.28 -4.22
CA GLU A 7 4.53 15.53 -4.55
C GLU A 7 4.73 14.59 -5.75
N GLN A 8 5.50 15.00 -6.77
CA GLN A 8 5.85 14.11 -7.89
C GLN A 8 6.66 12.89 -7.43
N GLU A 9 7.68 13.09 -6.61
CA GLU A 9 8.49 11.99 -6.06
C GLU A 9 7.65 11.04 -5.20
N LEU A 10 6.78 11.58 -4.35
CA LEU A 10 5.87 10.77 -3.53
C LEU A 10 4.87 9.97 -4.38
N ILE A 11 4.37 10.54 -5.48
CA ILE A 11 3.47 9.84 -6.40
C ILE A 11 4.21 8.68 -7.06
N ALA A 12 5.41 8.92 -7.61
CA ALA A 12 6.20 7.87 -8.26
C ALA A 12 6.53 6.73 -7.29
N HIS A 13 6.88 7.06 -6.04
CA HIS A 13 7.15 6.06 -5.02
C HIS A 13 5.91 5.26 -4.64
N ALA A 14 4.76 5.93 -4.46
CA ALA A 14 3.49 5.26 -4.17
C ALA A 14 3.05 4.34 -5.33
N GLU A 15 3.25 4.78 -6.57
CA GLU A 15 2.95 4.01 -7.78
C GLU A 15 3.77 2.72 -7.84
N ALA A 16 5.07 2.79 -7.56
CA ALA A 16 5.93 1.61 -7.49
C ALA A 16 5.50 0.61 -6.41
N ILE A 17 5.14 1.10 -5.21
CA ILE A 17 4.66 0.24 -4.11
C ILE A 17 3.35 -0.45 -4.51
N LEU A 18 2.39 0.31 -5.05
CA LEU A 18 1.09 -0.22 -5.44
C LEU A 18 1.20 -1.19 -6.62
N GLY A 19 2.03 -0.88 -7.62
CA GLY A 19 2.29 -1.76 -8.76
C GLY A 19 2.90 -3.10 -8.34
N ASN A 20 3.82 -3.09 -7.38
CA ASN A 20 4.37 -4.32 -6.82
C ASN A 20 3.34 -5.13 -6.01
N ALA A 21 2.39 -4.46 -5.36
CA ALA A 21 1.34 -5.11 -4.60
C ALA A 21 0.20 -5.68 -5.46
N PHE A 22 -0.01 -5.09 -6.64
CA PHE A 22 -1.06 -5.47 -7.60
C PHE A 22 -0.50 -5.57 -9.02
N PRO A 23 0.37 -6.56 -9.31
CA PRO A 23 1.05 -6.64 -10.60
C PRO A 23 0.11 -6.89 -11.79
N GLU A 24 -1.10 -7.40 -11.55
CA GLU A 24 -2.11 -7.65 -12.58
C GLU A 24 -3.11 -6.50 -12.77
N ALA A 25 -3.04 -5.45 -11.94
CA ALA A 25 -3.96 -4.31 -12.07
C ALA A 25 -3.57 -3.40 -13.24
N ASP A 26 -4.57 -2.80 -13.89
CA ASP A 26 -4.32 -1.81 -14.94
C ASP A 26 -3.53 -0.62 -14.36
N HIS A 27 -2.43 -0.28 -15.04
CA HIS A 27 -1.53 0.80 -14.68
C HIS A 27 -2.25 2.14 -14.44
N ARG A 28 -3.34 2.43 -15.18
CA ARG A 28 -4.12 3.66 -14.99
C ARG A 28 -4.74 3.74 -13.60
N TRP A 29 -5.20 2.61 -13.07
CA TRP A 29 -5.79 2.56 -11.74
C TRP A 29 -4.72 2.66 -10.64
N ILE A 30 -3.53 2.11 -10.88
CA ILE A 30 -2.38 2.21 -9.97
C ILE A 30 -1.86 3.66 -9.89
N ALA A 31 -1.62 4.29 -11.04
CA ALA A 31 -1.23 5.70 -11.12
C ALA A 31 -2.29 6.63 -10.51
N GLY A 32 -3.59 6.35 -10.78
CA GLY A 32 -4.71 7.06 -10.19
C GLY A 32 -4.75 6.95 -8.66
N ALA A 33 -4.58 5.74 -8.13
CA ALA A 33 -4.54 5.49 -6.69
C ALA A 33 -3.35 6.19 -6.01
N ALA A 34 -2.15 6.11 -6.60
CA ALA A 34 -0.97 6.82 -6.11
C ALA A 34 -1.21 8.33 -6.04
N ARG A 35 -1.78 8.89 -7.11
CA ARG A 35 -2.09 10.32 -7.19
C ARG A 35 -3.16 10.75 -6.18
N VAL A 36 -4.22 9.95 -6.00
CA VAL A 36 -5.26 10.20 -4.98
C VAL A 36 -4.68 10.10 -3.57
N HIS A 37 -3.76 9.18 -3.31
CA HIS A 37 -3.14 9.03 -2.00
C HIS A 37 -2.31 10.26 -1.60
N VAL A 38 -1.51 10.79 -2.53
CA VAL A 38 -0.62 11.92 -2.25
C VAL A 38 -1.33 13.27 -2.32
N LEU A 39 -2.22 13.47 -3.31
CA LEU A 39 -2.85 14.76 -3.56
C LEU A 39 -4.24 14.90 -2.93
N GLY A 40 -4.89 13.79 -2.57
CA GLY A 40 -6.26 13.78 -2.06
C GLY A 40 -7.22 14.45 -3.05
N ASP A 41 -7.91 15.50 -2.60
CA ASP A 41 -8.90 16.17 -3.44
C ASP A 41 -8.32 16.87 -4.66
N ARG A 42 -7.04 17.21 -4.58
CA ARG A 42 -6.28 17.90 -5.61
C ARG A 42 -5.84 16.98 -6.75
N ALA A 43 -6.18 15.69 -6.71
CA ALA A 43 -5.85 14.74 -7.77
C ALA A 43 -6.48 15.08 -9.13
N GLY A 44 -7.55 15.89 -9.16
CA GLY A 44 -8.20 16.33 -10.39
C GLY A 44 -8.99 15.25 -11.12
N LEU A 45 -9.30 14.14 -10.44
CA LEU A 45 -10.12 13.05 -10.95
C LEU A 45 -11.59 13.28 -10.65
N ALA A 46 -12.48 12.71 -11.47
CA ALA A 46 -13.89 12.71 -11.18
C ALA A 46 -14.19 11.91 -9.91
N GLU A 47 -15.26 12.26 -9.20
CA GLU A 47 -15.62 11.65 -7.91
C GLU A 47 -15.73 10.12 -7.99
N ARG A 48 -16.27 9.60 -9.10
CA ARG A 48 -16.38 8.16 -9.34
C ARG A 48 -15.00 7.48 -9.45
N GLU A 49 -14.06 8.10 -10.15
CA GLU A 49 -12.69 7.58 -10.32
C GLU A 49 -11.92 7.64 -9.00
N LYS A 50 -12.08 8.72 -8.24
CA LYS A 50 -11.55 8.85 -6.87
C LYS A 50 -12.00 7.68 -5.98
N LYS A 51 -13.29 7.34 -5.99
CA LYS A 51 -13.83 6.24 -5.16
C LYS A 51 -13.23 4.88 -5.54
N LEU A 52 -13.03 4.63 -6.83
CA LEU A 52 -12.36 3.40 -7.29
C LEU A 52 -10.90 3.36 -6.82
N CYS A 53 -10.18 4.48 -6.95
CA CYS A 53 -8.81 4.62 -6.45
C CYS A 53 -8.72 4.41 -4.93
N GLN A 54 -9.66 4.98 -4.16
CA GLN A 54 -9.76 4.79 -2.71
C GLN A 54 -10.02 3.34 -2.31
N THR A 55 -10.75 2.58 -3.14
CA THR A 55 -11.00 1.16 -2.91
C THR A 55 -9.69 0.36 -3.05
N ILE A 56 -8.88 0.64 -4.07
CA ILE A 56 -7.55 0.02 -4.26
C ILE A 56 -6.65 0.32 -3.05
N LEU A 57 -6.62 1.57 -2.60
CA LEU A 57 -5.84 1.96 -1.41
C LEU A 57 -6.33 1.25 -0.15
N SER A 58 -7.63 1.10 0.02
CA SER A 58 -8.21 0.39 1.17
C SER A 58 -7.86 -1.10 1.17
N LEU A 59 -7.89 -1.74 -0.01
CA LEU A 59 -7.46 -3.14 -0.18
C LEU A 59 -5.97 -3.31 0.14
N PHE A 60 -5.13 -2.37 -0.33
CA PHE A 60 -3.70 -2.35 -0.04
C PHE A 60 -3.44 -2.28 1.47
N GLU A 61 -4.08 -1.33 2.16
CA GLU A 61 -3.93 -1.20 3.60
C GLU A 61 -4.41 -2.42 4.37
N LEU A 62 -5.52 -3.02 3.94
CA LEU A 62 -6.08 -4.21 4.58
C LEU A 62 -5.13 -5.40 4.41
N GLY A 63 -4.63 -5.64 3.20
CA GLY A 63 -3.64 -6.67 2.91
C GLY A 63 -2.35 -6.48 3.72
N HIS A 64 -1.86 -5.25 3.81
CA HIS A 64 -0.67 -4.92 4.60
C HIS A 64 -0.89 -5.12 6.11
N LYS A 65 -2.05 -4.73 6.64
CA LYS A 65 -2.43 -4.95 8.06
C LYS A 65 -2.51 -6.45 8.38
N ILE A 66 -3.05 -7.27 7.47
CA ILE A 66 -3.14 -8.73 7.65
C ILE A 66 -1.75 -9.37 7.57
N GLY A 67 -0.91 -8.98 6.62
CA GLY A 67 0.47 -9.45 6.49
C GLY A 67 1.30 -9.17 7.74
N ARG A 68 1.21 -7.96 8.31
CA ARG A 68 1.89 -7.63 9.58
C ARG A 68 1.38 -8.44 10.77
N LYS A 69 0.07 -8.74 10.85
CA LYS A 69 -0.47 -9.60 11.93
C LYS A 69 0.07 -11.02 11.83
N LYS A 70 0.13 -11.61 10.63
CA LYS A 70 0.74 -12.93 10.42
C LYS A 70 2.24 -12.94 10.74
N ALA A 71 2.99 -11.92 10.31
CA ALA A 71 4.42 -11.80 10.65
C ALA A 71 4.66 -11.64 12.17
N LYS A 72 3.81 -10.87 12.86
CA LYS A 72 3.89 -10.72 14.33
C LYS A 72 3.51 -12.00 15.08
N GLN A 73 2.60 -12.81 14.54
CA GLN A 73 2.22 -14.11 15.10
C GLN A 73 3.30 -15.18 14.85
N ALA A 74 3.89 -15.22 13.66
CA ALA A 74 5.04 -16.07 13.33
C ALA A 74 6.28 -15.72 14.17
N GLY A 75 6.60 -14.42 14.32
CA GLY A 75 7.70 -13.95 15.18
C GLY A 75 7.46 -14.20 16.68
N ARG A 76 6.21 -14.40 17.12
CA ARG A 76 5.88 -14.83 18.49
C ARG A 76 5.95 -16.35 18.66
N ALA A 77 5.62 -17.11 17.61
CA ALA A 77 5.69 -18.57 17.64
C ALA A 77 7.13 -19.10 17.63
N ASP A 78 8.07 -18.37 17.01
CA ASP A 78 9.49 -18.75 16.96
C ASP A 78 10.23 -18.55 18.30
N LEU A 79 9.71 -17.70 19.20
CA LEU A 79 10.23 -17.50 20.55
C LEU A 79 9.77 -18.57 21.56
N GLY A 80 8.98 -19.57 21.12
CA GLY A 80 8.40 -20.61 21.98
C GLY A 80 9.20 -21.92 22.11
N CYS A 81 10.27 -22.12 21.32
CA CYS A 81 10.95 -23.42 21.25
C CYS A 81 12.50 -23.32 21.34
N ARG A 82 13.03 -22.73 22.43
CA ARG A 82 14.41 -23.00 22.85
C ARG A 82 14.49 -23.11 24.36
N GLY A 83 14.39 -24.33 24.87
CA GLY A 83 14.46 -24.59 26.30
C GLY A 83 14.40 -26.05 26.72
N LYS A 84 15.05 -26.96 25.98
CA LYS A 84 15.54 -28.22 26.56
C LYS A 84 16.98 -28.42 26.14
N ALA A 85 17.90 -28.02 27.01
CA ALA A 85 19.29 -28.43 26.94
C ALA A 85 19.39 -29.91 27.33
N PRO A 86 20.12 -30.75 26.58
CA PRO A 86 20.42 -32.11 26.99
C PRO A 86 21.74 -32.13 27.79
N THR A 87 21.66 -32.56 29.04
CA THR A 87 22.73 -33.28 29.77
C THR A 87 22.07 -34.11 30.86
#